data_AF-A0A1H5KKF4-F1
#
_entry.id   AF-A0A1H5KKF4-F1
#
_cell.length_a   1.000
_cell.length_b   1.000
_cell.length_c   1.000
_cell.angle_alpha   90.00
_cell.angle_beta   90.00
_cell.angle_gamma   90.00
#
_symmetry.space_group_name_H-M   'P 1'
#
loop_
_entity.id
_entity.type
_entity.pdbx_description
1 polymer ?
#
loop_
_entity_poly.entity_id
_entity_poly.type
_entity_poly.pdbx_seq_one_letter_code
_entity_poly.pdbx_strand_id
1 'polypeptide(L)'
;MKLPLDCLVEYTPDFLTQNEADTLYEILINEYNLHKNQLVVTVGDKELVTDSFKILFATERLIQLNNHPESIHGKAFLWSGLMATLKERVEKFTGNQFELAMCLFYPNGNYFAPYHFDQQTSGYKTILPSISLGETRQFSFKKNDTEEVYSLDLANGSLLVMKDYSQERYTHSLPKNPAYKNGRINITFRESGFK
;
A
#
# COMPACT_ATOMS: atom_id res chain seq x y z
N MET A 1 15.56 -10.24 4.71
CA MET A 1 16.73 -9.34 4.61
C MET A 1 16.53 -8.19 5.59
N LYS A 2 17.57 -7.73 6.30
CA LYS A 2 17.49 -6.56 7.17
C LYS A 2 18.27 -5.42 6.52
N LEU A 3 17.59 -4.33 6.16
CA LEU A 3 18.26 -3.13 5.68
C LEU A 3 18.96 -2.43 6.86
N PRO A 4 20.10 -1.75 6.65
CA PRO A 4 20.82 -1.02 7.68
C PRO A 4 20.14 0.33 7.96
N LEU A 5 18.88 0.28 8.38
CA LEU A 5 18.08 1.46 8.70
C LEU A 5 18.10 1.73 10.20
N ASP A 6 18.14 3.01 10.56
CA ASP A 6 17.90 3.51 11.92
C ASP A 6 16.38 3.52 12.27
N CYS A 7 15.66 2.49 11.84
CA CYS A 7 14.24 2.24 12.10
C CYS A 7 13.96 0.74 11.93
N LEU A 8 12.76 0.28 12.28
CA LEU A 8 12.39 -1.12 12.09
C LEU A 8 11.65 -1.32 10.77
N VAL A 9 12.28 -2.06 9.86
CA VAL A 9 11.66 -2.54 8.61
C VAL A 9 11.87 -4.05 8.51
N GLU A 10 10.77 -4.78 8.43
CA GLU A 10 10.75 -6.24 8.34
C GLU A 10 10.23 -6.67 6.97
N TYR A 11 10.99 -7.52 6.27
CA TYR A 11 10.60 -8.01 4.95
C TYR A 11 10.50 -9.54 4.95
N THR A 12 9.31 -10.04 4.59
CA THR A 12 8.96 -11.46 4.48
C THR A 12 8.61 -11.75 3.02
N PRO A 13 9.52 -12.34 2.21
CA PRO A 13 9.32 -12.53 0.78
C PRO A 13 8.17 -13.49 0.45
N ASP A 14 8.01 -14.57 1.20
CA ASP A 14 7.03 -15.63 0.93
C ASP A 14 5.83 -15.54 1.89
N PHE A 15 5.35 -14.31 2.17
CA PHE A 15 4.24 -14.13 3.10
C PHE A 15 2.94 -14.74 2.56
N LEU A 16 2.70 -14.61 1.26
CA LEU A 16 1.72 -15.38 0.50
C LEU A 16 2.45 -16.35 -0.42
N THR A 17 1.87 -17.53 -0.64
CA THR A 17 2.30 -18.40 -1.72
C THR A 17 2.01 -17.74 -3.07
N GLN A 18 2.73 -18.16 -4.12
CA GLN A 18 2.53 -17.66 -5.48
C GLN A 18 1.06 -17.78 -5.91
N ASN A 19 0.41 -18.92 -5.64
CA ASN A 19 -1.00 -19.14 -6.00
C ASN A 19 -1.96 -18.22 -5.21
N GLU A 20 -1.73 -18.00 -3.91
CA GLU A 20 -2.53 -17.06 -3.12
C GLU A 20 -2.39 -15.63 -3.66
N ALA A 21 -1.15 -15.21 -3.98
CA ALA A 21 -0.86 -13.88 -4.49
C ALA A 21 -1.49 -13.63 -5.87
N ASP A 22 -1.38 -14.60 -6.79
CA ASP A 22 -1.93 -14.50 -8.14
C ASP A 22 -3.45 -14.49 -8.13
N THR A 23 -4.07 -15.36 -7.31
CA THR A 23 -5.52 -15.38 -7.14
C THR A 23 -6.03 -14.05 -6.57
N LEU A 24 -5.35 -13.50 -5.56
CA LEU A 24 -5.73 -12.21 -4.97
C LEU A 24 -5.57 -11.05 -5.97
N TYR A 25 -4.50 -11.08 -6.76
CA TYR A 25 -4.29 -10.11 -7.84
C TYR A 25 -5.46 -10.14 -8.83
N GLU A 26 -5.84 -11.33 -9.31
CA GLU A 26 -6.95 -11.50 -10.26
C GLU A 26 -8.28 -11.01 -9.68
N ILE A 27 -8.59 -11.32 -8.41
CA ILE A 27 -9.80 -10.86 -7.75
C ILE A 27 -9.85 -9.32 -7.68
N LEU A 28 -8.75 -8.67 -7.27
CA LEU A 28 -8.70 -7.21 -7.18
C LEU A 28 -8.85 -6.54 -8.56
N ILE A 29 -8.30 -7.15 -9.61
CA ILE A 29 -8.42 -6.65 -10.98
C ILE A 29 -9.82 -6.90 -11.56
N ASN A 30 -10.33 -8.12 -11.47
CA ASN A 30 -11.51 -8.55 -12.22
C ASN A 30 -12.82 -8.29 -11.47
N GLU A 31 -12.86 -8.55 -10.16
CA GLU A 31 -14.08 -8.40 -9.36
C GLU A 31 -14.21 -6.96 -8.84
N TYR A 32 -13.14 -6.45 -8.22
CA TYR A 32 -13.14 -5.09 -7.67
C TYR A 32 -12.84 -4.00 -8.71
N ASN A 33 -12.50 -4.39 -9.94
CA ASN A 33 -12.19 -3.48 -11.04
C ASN A 33 -11.09 -2.45 -10.69
N LEU A 34 -10.11 -2.80 -9.85
CA LEU A 34 -9.10 -1.86 -9.34
C LEU A 34 -8.41 -1.05 -10.46
N HIS A 35 -8.07 -1.71 -11.57
CA HIS A 35 -7.45 -1.08 -12.75
C HIS A 35 -8.33 -0.08 -13.51
N LYS A 36 -9.60 0.07 -13.14
CA LYS A 36 -10.54 1.06 -13.70
C LYS A 36 -10.93 2.15 -12.68
N ASN A 37 -10.54 2.01 -11.42
CA ASN A 37 -10.86 2.96 -10.36
C ASN A 37 -9.81 4.08 -10.29
N GLN A 38 -9.75 4.93 -11.32
CA GLN A 38 -8.94 6.13 -11.31
C GLN A 38 -9.54 7.17 -10.37
N LEU A 39 -8.70 7.82 -9.56
CA LEU A 39 -9.15 8.93 -8.75
C LEU A 39 -9.47 10.12 -9.66
N VAL A 40 -10.64 10.72 -9.45
CA VAL A 40 -11.04 11.98 -10.05
C VAL A 40 -10.92 13.07 -8.99
N VAL A 41 -10.16 14.11 -9.30
CA VAL A 41 -9.96 15.26 -8.41
C VAL A 41 -10.56 16.52 -9.03
N THR A 42 -11.18 17.35 -8.19
CA THR A 42 -11.75 18.62 -8.61
C THR A 42 -10.72 19.73 -8.40
N VAL A 43 -10.39 20.45 -9.47
CA VAL A 43 -9.48 21.61 -9.44
C VAL A 43 -10.23 22.82 -9.99
N GLY A 44 -10.68 23.70 -9.10
CA GLY A 44 -11.63 24.76 -9.44
C GLY A 44 -12.96 24.16 -9.89
N ASP A 45 -13.43 24.53 -11.08
CA ASP A 45 -14.69 24.01 -11.66
C ASP A 45 -14.47 22.81 -12.61
N LYS A 46 -13.26 22.24 -12.65
CA LYS A 46 -12.91 21.14 -13.56
C LYS A 46 -12.63 19.85 -12.81
N GLU A 47 -13.15 18.75 -13.36
CA GLU A 47 -12.78 17.40 -12.94
C GLU A 47 -11.56 16.92 -13.74
N LEU A 48 -10.55 16.40 -13.05
CA LEU A 48 -9.36 15.83 -13.64
C LEU A 48 -9.22 14.37 -13.22
N VAL A 49 -9.18 13.48 -14.21
CA VAL A 49 -8.88 12.05 -14.01
C VAL A 49 -7.38 11.90 -13.83
N THR A 50 -6.97 11.32 -12.71
CA THR A 50 -5.55 11.12 -12.38
C THR A 50 -5.03 9.77 -12.87
N ASP A 51 -3.70 9.63 -12.86
CA ASP A 51 -3.00 8.35 -13.06
C ASP A 51 -2.96 7.47 -11.78
N SER A 52 -3.74 7.82 -10.75
CA SER A 52 -3.81 7.07 -9.49
C SER A 52 -5.00 6.11 -9.50
N PHE A 53 -4.72 4.82 -9.61
CA PHE A 53 -5.72 3.76 -9.49
C PHE A 53 -5.79 3.26 -8.06
N LYS A 54 -6.94 3.45 -7.38
CA LYS A 54 -7.07 3.05 -5.98
C LYS A 54 -8.48 2.67 -5.55
N ILE A 55 -8.54 1.71 -4.63
CA ILE A 55 -9.74 1.36 -3.86
C ILE A 55 -9.37 1.19 -2.39
N LEU A 56 -10.37 1.24 -1.53
CA LEU A 56 -10.23 1.12 -0.08
C LEU A 56 -11.00 -0.10 0.41
N PHE A 57 -10.38 -0.95 1.23
CA PHE A 57 -11.12 -1.87 2.09
C PHE A 57 -11.22 -1.26 3.48
N ALA A 58 -12.40 -1.24 4.08
CA ALA A 58 -12.62 -0.62 5.38
C ALA A 58 -13.71 -1.34 6.18
N THR A 59 -13.71 -1.13 7.51
CA THR A 59 -14.81 -1.57 8.37
C THR A 59 -16.11 -0.82 8.03
N GLU A 60 -17.24 -1.45 8.30
CA GLU A 60 -18.56 -0.84 8.11
C GLU A 60 -18.69 0.51 8.82
N ARG A 61 -18.17 0.58 10.06
CA ARG A 61 -18.11 1.82 10.84
C ARG A 61 -17.40 2.95 10.09
N LEU A 62 -16.22 2.70 9.52
CA LEU A 62 -15.46 3.75 8.81
C LEU A 62 -16.16 4.21 7.54
N ILE A 63 -16.80 3.29 6.81
CA ILE A 63 -17.57 3.61 5.61
C ILE A 63 -18.78 4.48 5.98
N GLN A 64 -19.53 4.12 7.02
CA GLN A 64 -20.71 4.89 7.47
C GLN A 64 -20.34 6.29 7.99
N LEU A 65 -19.19 6.43 8.67
CA LEU A 65 -18.69 7.73 9.14
C LEU A 65 -18.18 8.63 7.99
N ASN A 66 -17.95 8.06 6.80
CA ASN A 66 -17.38 8.75 5.64
C ASN A 66 -16.08 9.51 5.95
N ASN A 67 -15.25 8.99 6.86
CA ASN A 67 -13.95 9.57 7.20
C ASN A 67 -12.94 9.49 6.03
N HIS A 68 -13.15 8.54 5.10
CA HIS A 68 -12.34 8.34 3.91
C HIS A 68 -13.18 8.52 2.66
N PRO A 69 -13.44 9.77 2.22
CA PRO A 69 -14.29 10.02 1.07
C PRO A 69 -13.66 9.45 -0.21
N GLU A 70 -14.52 8.96 -1.12
CA GLU A 70 -14.12 8.31 -2.36
C GLU A 70 -13.25 9.20 -3.25
N SER A 71 -13.51 10.50 -3.29
CA SER A 71 -12.70 11.49 -4.02
C SER A 71 -11.26 11.64 -3.51
N ILE A 72 -10.97 11.16 -2.29
CA ILE A 72 -9.63 11.19 -1.69
C ILE A 72 -9.03 9.79 -1.61
N HIS A 73 -9.80 8.76 -1.29
CA HIS A 73 -9.27 7.42 -0.98
C HIS A 73 -9.68 6.34 -1.98
N GLY A 74 -10.51 6.67 -2.96
CA GLY A 74 -11.10 5.71 -3.88
C GLY A 74 -12.32 5.00 -3.29
N LYS A 75 -12.99 4.21 -4.14
CA LYS A 75 -14.22 3.50 -3.77
C LYS A 75 -13.96 2.54 -2.60
N ALA A 76 -14.82 2.60 -1.60
CA ALA A 76 -14.71 1.77 -0.40
C ALA A 76 -15.50 0.47 -0.52
N PHE A 77 -14.92 -0.62 -0.02
CA PHE A 77 -15.51 -1.95 0.05
C PHE A 77 -15.39 -2.51 1.47
N LEU A 78 -16.36 -3.33 1.85
CA LEU A 78 -16.26 -4.13 3.07
C LEU A 78 -15.26 -5.26 2.88
N TRP A 79 -14.59 -5.62 3.97
CA TRP A 79 -13.77 -6.82 4.02
C TRP A 79 -14.61 -8.07 3.76
N SER A 80 -14.24 -8.84 2.74
CA SER A 80 -14.89 -10.10 2.39
C SER A 80 -13.90 -11.04 1.68
N GLY A 81 -14.25 -12.33 1.60
CA GLY A 81 -13.47 -13.34 0.88
C GLY A 81 -11.98 -13.33 1.26
N LEU A 82 -11.11 -13.41 0.24
CA LEU A 82 -9.66 -13.42 0.45
C LEU A 82 -9.10 -12.17 1.11
N MET A 83 -9.74 -11.01 0.94
CA MET A 83 -9.30 -9.77 1.61
C MET A 83 -9.54 -9.83 3.12
N ALA A 84 -10.63 -10.44 3.57
CA ALA A 84 -10.86 -10.68 5.00
C ALA A 84 -9.84 -11.69 5.58
N THR A 85 -9.59 -12.80 4.86
CA THR A 85 -8.56 -13.77 5.27
C THR A 85 -7.15 -13.16 5.29
N LEU A 86 -6.80 -12.33 4.31
CA LEU A 86 -5.52 -11.62 4.29
C LEU A 86 -5.40 -10.69 5.50
N LYS A 87 -6.46 -9.92 5.80
CA LYS A 87 -6.50 -9.05 6.98
C LYS A 87 -6.22 -9.84 8.25
N GLU A 88 -6.94 -10.93 8.50
CA GLU A 88 -6.72 -11.77 9.70
C GLU A 88 -5.28 -12.32 9.77
N ARG A 89 -4.71 -12.73 8.64
CA ARG A 89 -3.32 -13.23 8.57
C ARG A 89 -2.32 -12.13 8.92
N VAL A 90 -2.51 -10.92 8.38
CA VAL A 90 -1.67 -9.76 8.68
C VAL A 90 -1.81 -9.37 10.15
N GLU A 91 -3.03 -9.29 10.68
CA GLU A 91 -3.29 -8.96 12.09
C GLU A 91 -2.65 -9.98 13.04
N LYS A 92 -2.74 -11.27 12.72
CA LYS A 92 -2.08 -12.33 13.49
C LYS A 92 -0.56 -12.23 13.42
N PHE A 93 0.00 -11.92 12.25
CA PHE A 93 1.45 -11.79 12.08
C PHE A 93 2.00 -10.57 12.83
N THR A 94 1.28 -9.46 12.83
CA THR A 94 1.74 -8.21 13.43
C THR A 94 1.34 -8.07 14.89
N GLY A 95 0.35 -8.81 15.37
CA GLY A 95 -0.27 -8.63 16.68
C GLY A 95 -1.08 -7.33 16.81
N ASN A 96 -1.45 -6.70 15.70
CA ASN A 96 -2.18 -5.43 15.66
C ASN A 96 -3.46 -5.56 14.84
N GLN A 97 -4.44 -4.70 15.11
CA GLN A 97 -5.68 -4.64 14.34
C GLN A 97 -5.65 -3.51 13.32
N PHE A 98 -6.26 -3.73 12.16
CA PHE A 98 -6.35 -2.76 11.09
C PHE A 98 -7.81 -2.51 10.72
N GLU A 99 -8.20 -1.25 10.59
CA GLU A 99 -9.58 -0.92 10.20
C GLU A 99 -9.73 -0.71 8.70
N LEU A 100 -8.63 -0.42 8.00
CA LEU A 100 -8.62 -0.21 6.57
C LEU A 100 -7.35 -0.73 5.88
N ALA A 101 -7.45 -0.98 4.58
CA ALA A 101 -6.30 -1.10 3.69
C ALA A 101 -6.52 -0.37 2.38
N MET A 102 -5.50 0.40 2.00
CA MET A 102 -5.44 1.09 0.72
C MET A 102 -4.82 0.17 -0.33
N CYS A 103 -5.55 -0.07 -1.41
CA CYS A 103 -5.08 -0.83 -2.56
C CYS A 103 -4.71 0.14 -3.70
N LEU A 104 -3.45 0.16 -4.10
CA LEU A 104 -2.94 0.99 -5.20
C LEU A 104 -2.51 0.09 -6.36
N PHE A 105 -2.92 0.43 -7.58
CA PHE A 105 -2.48 -0.26 -8.79
C PHE A 105 -1.53 0.58 -9.63
N TYR A 106 -0.43 -0.04 -10.01
CA TYR A 106 0.62 0.52 -10.88
C TYR A 106 0.62 -0.30 -12.18
N PRO A 107 0.03 0.22 -13.27
CA PRO A 107 -0.05 -0.52 -14.53
C PRO A 107 1.29 -0.96 -15.13
N ASN A 108 2.36 -0.19 -14.91
CA ASN A 108 3.71 -0.47 -15.39
C ASN A 108 4.74 0.45 -14.69
N GLY A 109 5.98 0.42 -15.18
CA GLY A 109 7.12 1.21 -14.74
C GLY A 109 6.99 2.73 -14.78
N ASN A 110 6.05 3.26 -15.56
CA ASN A 110 5.78 4.70 -15.64
C ASN A 110 4.88 5.20 -14.52
N TYR A 111 4.21 4.30 -13.80
CA TYR A 111 3.43 4.59 -12.61
C TYR A 111 4.31 4.30 -11.40
N PHE A 112 4.46 5.29 -10.53
CA PHE A 112 5.45 5.30 -9.47
C PHE A 112 4.94 6.12 -8.28
N ALA A 113 5.57 5.92 -7.13
CA ALA A 113 5.33 6.74 -5.94
C ALA A 113 6.60 7.56 -5.67
N PRO A 114 6.57 8.90 -5.78
CA PRO A 114 7.71 9.74 -5.39
C PRO A 114 8.14 9.49 -3.94
N TYR A 115 9.32 9.98 -3.56
CA TYR A 115 9.73 9.95 -2.16
C TYR A 115 8.72 10.71 -1.29
N HIS A 116 8.11 10.00 -0.34
CA HIS A 116 7.15 10.53 0.62
C HIS A 116 7.26 9.78 1.95
N PHE A 117 6.65 10.32 2.98
CA PHE A 117 6.29 9.54 4.16
C PHE A 117 4.77 9.41 4.16
N ASP A 118 4.27 8.33 4.75
CA ASP A 118 2.83 8.20 4.94
C ASP A 118 2.34 9.28 5.91
N GLN A 119 1.33 10.04 5.50
CA GLN A 119 0.71 11.07 6.32
C GLN A 119 -0.24 10.44 7.34
N GLN A 120 -0.70 11.21 8.34
CA GLN A 120 -1.73 10.77 9.31
C GLN A 120 -1.30 9.53 10.12
N THR A 121 -0.09 9.59 10.68
CA THR A 121 0.51 8.51 11.47
C THR A 121 0.30 8.73 12.98
N SER A 122 0.31 7.64 13.74
CA SER A 122 0.49 7.64 15.20
C SER A 122 1.95 7.90 15.63
N GLY A 123 2.75 8.54 14.76
CA GLY A 123 4.17 8.82 14.98
C GLY A 123 5.01 7.54 15.06
N TYR A 124 5.88 7.44 16.06
CA TYR A 124 6.77 6.29 16.22
C TYR A 124 6.05 4.95 16.43
N LYS A 125 4.77 4.96 16.85
CA LYS A 125 3.96 3.76 17.06
C LYS A 125 3.36 3.18 15.78
N THR A 126 3.45 3.91 14.67
CA THR A 126 2.82 3.52 13.42
C THR A 126 3.46 2.26 12.87
N ILE A 127 2.62 1.25 12.62
CA ILE A 127 2.95 0.02 11.92
C ILE A 127 2.20 -0.01 10.58
N LEU A 128 2.94 -0.23 9.49
CA LEU A 128 2.41 -0.21 8.13
C LEU A 128 2.79 -1.49 7.40
N PRO A 129 1.96 -2.55 7.56
CA PRO A 129 2.09 -3.75 6.77
C PRO A 129 1.68 -3.45 5.32
N SER A 130 2.52 -3.83 4.37
CA SER A 130 2.31 -3.62 2.95
C SER A 130 2.55 -4.90 2.17
N ILE A 131 1.51 -5.40 1.50
CA ILE A 131 1.57 -6.56 0.62
C ILE A 131 1.82 -6.10 -0.81
N SER A 132 2.71 -6.79 -1.51
CA SER A 132 2.99 -6.57 -2.93
C SER A 132 2.48 -7.74 -3.76
N LEU A 133 1.73 -7.47 -4.84
CA LEU A 133 1.22 -8.47 -5.78
C LEU A 133 1.60 -8.08 -7.22
N GLY A 134 1.85 -9.06 -8.08
CA GLY A 134 2.24 -8.84 -9.48
C GLY A 134 3.74 -8.57 -9.64
N GLU A 135 4.10 -7.64 -10.53
CA GLU A 135 5.49 -7.39 -10.91
C GLU A 135 6.36 -6.97 -9.72
N THR A 136 7.50 -7.66 -9.54
CA THR A 136 8.53 -7.27 -8.57
C THR A 136 9.07 -5.89 -8.89
N ARG A 137 9.12 -5.01 -7.89
CA ARG A 137 9.60 -3.64 -8.04
C ARG A 137 10.56 -3.28 -6.92
N GLN A 138 11.59 -2.52 -7.26
CA GLN A 138 12.47 -1.92 -6.26
C GLN A 138 11.68 -0.91 -5.42
N PHE A 139 11.86 -0.96 -4.12
CA PHE A 139 11.36 -0.01 -3.14
C PHE A 139 12.54 0.62 -2.41
N SER A 140 12.55 1.94 -2.34
CA SER A 140 13.68 2.73 -1.88
C SER A 140 13.31 3.54 -0.65
N PHE A 141 14.15 3.49 0.37
CA PHE A 141 14.13 4.37 1.54
C PHE A 141 15.24 5.41 1.38
N LYS A 142 14.93 6.68 1.59
CA LYS A 142 15.90 7.78 1.65
C LYS A 142 15.88 8.37 3.05
N LYS A 143 17.02 8.38 3.72
CA LYS A 143 17.16 8.96 5.06
C LYS A 143 17.05 10.49 4.96
N ASN A 144 16.23 11.09 5.83
CA ASN A 144 15.82 12.49 5.68
C ASN A 144 16.95 13.50 6.00
N ASP A 145 17.93 13.12 6.82
CA ASP A 145 19.01 14.01 7.28
C ASP A 145 20.27 13.99 6.39
N THR A 146 20.55 12.83 5.80
CA THR A 146 21.81 12.49 5.10
C THR A 146 21.59 12.16 3.64
N GLU A 147 20.34 11.98 3.22
CA GLU A 147 19.93 11.57 1.88
C GLU A 147 20.45 10.18 1.43
N GLU A 148 20.99 9.38 2.35
CA GLU A 148 21.41 8.01 2.08
C GLU A 148 20.23 7.17 1.60
N VAL A 149 20.43 6.41 0.52
CA VAL A 149 19.39 5.58 -0.11
C VAL A 149 19.67 4.10 0.12
N TYR A 150 18.66 3.42 0.66
CA TYR A 150 18.63 1.98 0.86
C TYR A 150 17.49 1.40 0.02
N SER A 151 17.67 0.23 -0.59
CA SER A 151 16.64 -0.35 -1.46
C SER A 151 16.55 -1.85 -1.31
N LEU A 152 15.36 -2.39 -1.55
CA LEU A 152 15.10 -3.81 -1.70
C LEU A 152 14.05 -4.04 -2.79
N ASP A 153 14.03 -5.24 -3.35
CA ASP A 153 12.96 -5.64 -4.27
C ASP A 153 11.79 -6.25 -3.50
N LEU A 154 10.58 -5.73 -3.75
CA LEU A 154 9.34 -6.26 -3.20
C LEU A 154 8.74 -7.24 -4.20
N ALA A 155 8.83 -8.53 -3.88
CA ALA A 155 8.37 -9.64 -4.72
C ALA A 155 6.86 -9.85 -4.65
N ASN A 156 6.30 -10.60 -5.62
CA ASN A 156 4.92 -11.05 -5.57
C ASN A 156 4.64 -11.85 -4.28
N GLY A 157 3.53 -11.54 -3.61
CA GLY A 157 3.13 -12.17 -2.35
C GLY A 157 3.92 -11.73 -1.12
N SER A 158 4.88 -10.82 -1.26
CA SER A 158 5.73 -10.40 -0.15
C SER A 158 5.02 -9.43 0.80
N LEU A 159 5.42 -9.47 2.08
CA LEU A 159 5.02 -8.52 3.10
C LEU A 159 6.23 -7.66 3.52
N LEU A 160 6.06 -6.35 3.46
CA LEU A 160 6.95 -5.37 4.06
C LEU A 160 6.22 -4.72 5.24
N VAL A 161 6.84 -4.67 6.42
CA VAL A 161 6.28 -3.99 7.59
C VAL A 161 7.20 -2.85 8.00
N MET A 162 6.74 -1.61 7.83
CA MET A 162 7.44 -0.41 8.30
C MET A 162 6.94 -0.05 9.70
N LYS A 163 7.85 0.10 10.67
CA LYS A 163 7.59 0.39 12.09
C LYS A 163 8.55 1.44 12.61
N ASP A 164 8.41 1.84 13.87
CA ASP A 164 9.39 2.56 14.70
C ASP A 164 10.16 3.68 13.98
N TYR A 165 9.64 4.91 13.99
CA TYR A 165 10.26 6.10 13.39
C TYR A 165 10.51 6.00 11.87
N SER A 166 10.10 4.93 11.19
CA SER A 166 10.30 4.77 9.73
C SER A 166 9.74 5.97 8.94
N GLN A 167 8.54 6.43 9.29
CA GLN A 167 7.88 7.57 8.64
C GLN A 167 8.48 8.94 9.03
N GLU A 168 9.22 9.01 10.15
CA GLU A 168 9.85 10.25 10.62
C GLU A 168 11.25 10.42 10.05
N ARG A 169 12.04 9.34 10.05
CA ARG A 169 13.46 9.34 9.68
C ARG A 169 13.70 9.08 8.20
N TYR A 170 12.75 8.46 7.51
CA TYR A 170 12.90 8.07 6.12
C TYR A 170 11.69 8.51 5.30
N THR A 171 11.97 8.98 4.09
CA THR A 171 11.01 8.97 3.00
C THR A 171 11.19 7.69 2.20
N HIS A 172 10.13 7.22 1.56
CA HIS A 172 10.16 6.02 0.75
C HIS A 172 9.50 6.22 -0.61
N SER A 173 9.90 5.41 -1.57
CA SER A 173 9.50 5.52 -2.97
C SER A 173 9.39 4.15 -3.61
N LEU A 174 8.46 4.03 -4.54
CA LEU A 174 8.48 3.01 -5.59
C LEU A 174 9.00 3.73 -6.84
N PRO A 175 10.30 3.67 -7.18
CA PRO A 175 10.87 4.52 -8.23
C PRO A 175 10.28 4.26 -9.62
N LYS A 176 10.30 5.31 -10.46
CA LYS A 176 9.96 5.18 -11.87
C LYS A 176 11.06 4.41 -12.59
N ASN A 177 10.68 3.32 -13.25
CA ASN A 177 11.60 2.58 -14.10
C ASN A 177 10.83 1.98 -15.29
N PRO A 178 10.92 2.59 -16.48
CA PRO A 178 10.18 2.16 -17.66
C PRO A 178 10.48 0.73 -18.16
N ALA A 179 11.49 0.04 -17.61
CA ALA A 179 11.76 -1.37 -17.93
C ALA A 179 10.67 -2.31 -17.38
N TYR A 180 9.99 -1.93 -16.30
CA TYR A 180 8.86 -2.65 -15.73
C TYR A 180 7.64 -2.53 -16.65
N LYS A 181 7.09 -3.65 -17.11
CA LYS A 181 6.03 -3.70 -18.13
C LYS A 181 4.71 -4.28 -17.63
N ASN A 182 4.70 -4.85 -16.44
CA ASN A 182 3.56 -5.57 -15.90
C ASN A 182 2.91 -4.81 -14.74
N GLY A 183 1.68 -5.17 -14.42
CA GLY A 183 0.94 -4.56 -13.33
C GLY A 183 1.48 -4.97 -11.97
N ARG A 184 1.46 -4.03 -11.01
CA ARG A 184 1.72 -4.29 -9.58
C ARG A 184 0.58 -3.71 -8.75
N ILE A 185 0.12 -4.46 -7.76
CA ILE A 185 -0.78 -3.97 -6.71
C ILE A 185 0.00 -3.87 -5.40
N ASN A 186 -0.25 -2.79 -4.68
CA ASN A 186 0.22 -2.59 -3.32
C ASN A 186 -0.99 -2.48 -2.38
N ILE A 187 -1.00 -3.25 -1.30
CA ILE A 187 -2.05 -3.22 -0.29
C ILE A 187 -1.42 -2.80 1.04
N THR A 188 -1.71 -1.59 1.51
CA THR A 188 -1.15 -1.08 2.78
C THR A 188 -2.23 -0.97 3.85
N PHE A 189 -2.06 -1.72 4.94
CA PHE A 189 -2.97 -1.77 6.08
C PHE A 189 -2.72 -0.59 7.03
N ARG A 190 -3.79 -0.01 7.58
CA ARG A 190 -3.73 1.12 8.53
C ARG A 190 -4.64 0.90 9.74
N GLU A 191 -4.19 1.42 10.88
CA GLU A 191 -4.91 1.39 12.15
C GLU A 191 -6.10 2.37 12.17
N SER A 192 -6.99 2.22 13.15
CA SER A 192 -8.20 3.04 13.35
C SER A 192 -7.98 4.55 13.51
N GLY A 193 -6.75 4.95 13.85
CA GLY A 193 -6.35 6.35 14.01
C GLY A 193 -5.98 7.07 12.71
N PHE A 194 -5.91 6.35 11.59
CA PHE A 194 -5.62 6.94 10.29
C PHE A 194 -6.83 7.80 9.84
N LYS A 195 -6.65 9.13 9.77
CA LYS A 195 -7.71 10.12 9.48
C LYS A 195 -7.29 11.09 8.41
#